data_AF-A0A6J5BDN3-F1
#
_entry.id   AF-A0A6J5BDN3-F1
#
_cell.length_a   1.000
_cell.length_b   1.000
_cell.length_c   1.000
_cell.angle_alpha   90.00
_cell.angle_beta   90.00
_cell.angle_gamma   90.00
#
_symmetry.space_group_name_H-M   'P 1'
#
loop_
_entity.id
_entity.type
_entity.pdbx_description
1 polymer ?
#
loop_
_entity_poly.entity_id
_entity_poly.type
_entity_poly.pdbx_seq_one_letter_code
_entity_poly.pdbx_strand_id
1 'polypeptide(L)'
;MRSRSSAAIRCGAAYEAQRVNTERRLTSGERLVGCKVGLTSRAVQGQFGVDQPDFGMLFDTMAVADGEEIAMSRTQQPKVEAEIALVLERDLPHERHTLAGPMVAASAGDVFTASIEGHGTVSASFSTQSEPT
;
A
#
# COMPACT_ATOMS: atom_id res chain seq x y z
N MET A 1 -33.05 23.60 -12.49
CA MET A 1 -32.13 22.44 -12.45
C MET A 1 -30.70 22.98 -12.54
N ARG A 2 -30.03 23.23 -11.41
CA ARG A 2 -28.65 23.76 -11.41
C ARG A 2 -27.70 22.58 -11.53
N SER A 3 -27.09 22.44 -12.70
CA SER A 3 -25.94 21.57 -12.92
C SER A 3 -24.85 21.97 -11.93
N ARG A 4 -24.65 21.17 -10.89
CA ARG A 4 -23.43 21.26 -10.08
C ARG A 4 -22.34 20.60 -10.92
N SER A 5 -21.61 21.41 -11.67
CA SER A 5 -20.29 21.01 -12.15
C SER A 5 -19.47 20.66 -10.90
N SER A 6 -19.23 19.37 -10.69
CA SER A 6 -18.28 18.88 -9.71
C SER A 6 -16.92 19.40 -10.15
N ALA A 7 -16.45 20.48 -9.54
CA ALA A 7 -15.08 20.93 -9.74
C ALA A 7 -14.17 19.77 -9.34
N ALA A 8 -13.44 19.20 -10.30
CA ALA A 8 -12.46 18.17 -10.03
C ALA A 8 -11.46 18.73 -9.00
N ILE A 9 -11.41 18.10 -7.83
CA ILE A 9 -10.46 18.47 -6.80
C ILE A 9 -9.07 18.19 -7.35
N ARG A 10 -8.20 19.20 -7.37
CA ARG A 10 -6.80 19.00 -7.78
C ARG A 10 -6.13 18.01 -6.83
N CYS A 11 -5.29 17.13 -7.37
CA CYS A 11 -4.54 16.11 -6.62
C CYS A 11 -3.91 16.67 -5.32
N GLY A 12 -3.27 17.84 -5.37
CA GLY A 12 -2.70 18.48 -4.18
C GLY A 12 -3.71 18.78 -3.07
N ALA A 13 -4.93 19.19 -3.41
CA ALA A 13 -5.97 19.44 -2.40
C ALA A 13 -6.50 18.13 -1.77
N ALA A 14 -6.49 17.02 -2.51
CA ALA A 14 -6.82 15.71 -1.96
C ALA A 14 -5.75 15.24 -0.95
N TYR A 15 -4.47 15.40 -1.29
CA TYR A 15 -3.38 15.08 -0.36
C TYR A 15 -3.32 16.01 0.85
N GLU A 16 -3.70 17.28 0.72
CA GLU A 16 -3.86 18.18 1.88
C GLU A 16 -4.97 17.70 2.82
N ALA A 17 -6.10 17.22 2.28
CA ALA A 17 -7.14 16.63 3.10
C ALA A 17 -6.65 15.36 3.84
N GLN A 18 -5.87 14.51 3.17
CA GLN A 18 -5.21 13.36 3.81
C GLN A 18 -4.25 13.80 4.92
N ARG A 19 -3.43 14.84 4.68
CA ARG A 19 -2.50 15.38 5.68
C ARG A 19 -3.24 15.87 6.92
N VAL A 20 -4.29 16.67 6.76
CA VAL A 20 -5.11 17.18 7.87
C VAL A 20 -5.73 16.04 8.68
N ASN A 21 -6.24 15.00 8.03
CA ASN A 21 -6.79 13.84 8.73
C ASN A 21 -5.71 13.04 9.45
N THR A 22 -4.53 12.92 8.85
CA THR A 22 -3.37 12.25 9.48
C THR A 22 -2.95 12.98 10.75
N GLU A 23 -2.83 14.32 10.71
CA GLU A 23 -2.49 15.14 11.87
C GLU A 23 -3.50 15.01 13.01
N ARG A 24 -4.79 14.94 12.69
CA ARG A 24 -5.85 14.71 13.69
C ARG A 24 -5.68 13.37 14.41
N ARG A 25 -5.39 12.30 13.67
CA ARG A 25 -5.17 10.97 14.25
C ARG A 25 -3.92 10.93 15.12
N LEU A 26 -2.82 11.51 14.65
CA LEU A 26 -1.58 11.67 15.44
C LEU A 26 -1.83 12.44 16.74
N THR A 27 -2.56 13.56 16.67
CA THR A 27 -2.91 14.37 17.85
C THR A 27 -3.83 13.62 18.81
N SER A 28 -4.59 12.64 18.31
CA SER A 28 -5.46 11.78 19.12
C SER A 28 -4.71 10.60 19.76
N GLY A 29 -3.39 10.52 19.57
CA GLY A 29 -2.52 9.51 20.16
C GLY A 29 -2.31 8.25 19.30
N GLU A 30 -2.87 8.22 18.08
CA GLU A 30 -2.64 7.11 17.16
C GLU A 30 -1.22 7.17 16.58
N ARG A 31 -0.60 6.01 16.38
CA ARG A 31 0.75 5.94 15.81
C ARG A 31 0.68 5.65 14.32
N LEU A 32 1.37 6.46 13.53
CA LEU A 32 1.62 6.17 12.12
C LEU A 32 2.63 5.01 12.01
N VAL A 33 2.26 3.95 11.28
CA VAL A 33 3.06 2.70 11.20
C VAL A 33 3.51 2.34 9.79
N GLY A 34 3.02 3.04 8.78
CA GLY A 34 3.43 2.82 7.40
C GLY A 34 2.59 3.57 6.39
N CYS A 35 2.76 3.19 5.13
CA CYS A 35 1.92 3.66 4.04
C CYS A 35 1.46 2.49 3.18
N LYS A 36 0.39 2.72 2.45
CA LYS A 36 -0.23 1.79 1.52
C LYS A 36 -0.18 2.45 0.14
N VAL A 37 0.38 1.78 -0.84
CA VAL A 37 0.34 2.25 -2.24
C VAL A 37 -0.87 1.64 -2.93
N GLY A 38 -1.69 2.45 -3.58
CA GLY A 38 -2.83 2.02 -4.37
C GLY A 38 -2.68 2.46 -5.82
N LEU A 39 -3.68 2.11 -6.64
CA LEU A 39 -3.70 2.39 -8.07
C LEU A 39 -2.40 1.96 -8.78
N THR A 40 -1.83 0.82 -8.41
CA THR A 40 -0.56 0.32 -8.97
C THR A 40 -0.70 -0.31 -10.36
N SER A 41 -1.93 -0.64 -10.76
CA SER A 41 -2.25 -1.17 -12.09
C SER A 41 -2.48 -0.05 -13.11
N ARG A 42 -1.74 -0.08 -14.22
CA ARG A 42 -1.95 0.85 -15.34
C ARG A 42 -3.38 0.80 -15.91
N ALA A 43 -3.98 -0.38 -15.93
CA ALA A 43 -5.36 -0.55 -16.40
C ALA A 43 -6.35 0.18 -15.48
N VAL A 44 -6.16 0.06 -14.16
CA VAL A 44 -6.98 0.74 -13.15
C VAL A 44 -6.73 2.26 -13.19
N GLN A 45 -5.47 2.70 -13.28
CA GLN A 45 -5.12 4.12 -13.46
C GLN A 45 -5.86 4.74 -14.66
N GLY A 46 -5.87 4.04 -15.81
CA GLY A 46 -6.61 4.48 -17.00
C GLY A 46 -8.12 4.59 -16.78
N GLN A 47 -8.73 3.69 -16.00
CA GLN A 47 -10.15 3.77 -15.64
C GLN A 47 -10.48 5.01 -14.79
N PHE A 48 -9.55 5.45 -13.96
CA PHE A 48 -9.70 6.62 -13.10
C PHE A 48 -9.15 7.92 -13.71
N GLY A 49 -8.58 7.86 -14.92
CA GLY A 49 -8.03 9.03 -15.61
C GLY A 49 -6.79 9.62 -14.93
N VAL A 50 -6.03 8.80 -14.22
CA VAL A 50 -4.76 9.15 -13.60
C VAL A 50 -3.61 8.39 -14.27
N ASP A 51 -2.39 8.86 -14.10
CA ASP A 51 -1.17 8.31 -14.71
C ASP A 51 -0.09 7.95 -13.68
N GLN A 52 -0.43 8.03 -12.39
CA GLN A 52 0.44 7.69 -11.28
C GLN A 52 -0.32 6.92 -10.20
N PRO A 53 0.37 6.08 -9.41
CA PRO A 53 -0.19 5.47 -8.19
C PRO A 53 -0.63 6.53 -7.17
N ASP A 54 -1.42 6.11 -6.19
CA ASP A 54 -1.71 6.89 -4.99
C ASP A 54 -1.08 6.26 -3.73
N PHE A 55 -1.13 6.98 -2.61
CA PHE A 55 -0.74 6.42 -1.33
C PHE A 55 -1.59 6.93 -0.17
N GLY A 56 -1.84 6.05 0.79
CA GLY A 56 -2.54 6.32 2.04
C GLY A 56 -1.68 6.01 3.27
N MET A 57 -2.08 6.54 4.42
CA MET A 57 -1.37 6.40 5.69
C MET A 57 -1.96 5.25 6.53
N LEU A 58 -1.11 4.36 7.04
CA LEU A 58 -1.50 3.26 7.91
C LEU A 58 -1.20 3.59 9.37
N PHE A 59 -2.15 3.30 10.26
CA PHE A 59 -2.05 3.54 11.69
C PHE A 59 -2.11 2.22 12.46
N ASP A 60 -1.55 2.20 13.68
CA ASP A 60 -1.52 1.00 14.53
C ASP A 60 -2.91 0.41 14.79
N THR A 61 -3.93 1.26 14.97
CA THR A 61 -5.33 0.88 15.15
C THR A 61 -5.98 0.22 13.92
N MET A 62 -5.31 0.24 12.76
CA MET A 62 -5.78 -0.38 11.52
C MET A 62 -5.25 -1.80 11.34
N ALA A 63 -4.24 -2.20 12.11
CA ALA A 63 -3.76 -3.58 12.08
C ALA A 63 -4.83 -4.52 12.65
N VAL A 64 -4.99 -5.66 11.99
CA VAL A 64 -5.83 -6.77 12.40
C VAL A 64 -4.95 -8.01 12.32
N ALA A 65 -4.91 -8.80 13.40
CA ALA A 65 -4.07 -9.98 13.44
C ALA A 65 -4.59 -11.09 12.54
N ASP A 66 -3.71 -12.03 12.17
CA ASP A 66 -4.12 -13.22 11.43
C ASP A 66 -5.19 -14.00 12.22
N GLY A 67 -6.26 -14.38 11.53
CA GLY A 67 -7.44 -15.03 12.11
C GLY A 67 -8.35 -14.15 13.00
N GLU A 68 -8.08 -12.85 13.15
CA GLU A 68 -8.95 -11.94 13.91
C GLU A 68 -10.19 -11.52 13.10
N GLU A 69 -11.35 -11.48 13.75
CA GLU A 69 -12.58 -11.03 13.11
C GLU A 69 -12.65 -9.50 12.99
N ILE A 70 -13.08 -9.02 11.82
CA ILE A 70 -13.31 -7.58 11.58
C ILE A 70 -14.80 -7.28 11.72
N ALA A 71 -15.17 -6.50 12.73
CA ALA A 71 -16.53 -6.00 12.86
C ALA A 71 -16.90 -5.13 11.65
N MET A 72 -17.97 -5.49 10.93
CA MET A 72 -18.43 -4.77 9.72
C MET A 72 -18.63 -3.27 9.96
N SER A 73 -19.07 -2.89 11.17
CA SER A 73 -19.26 -1.50 11.58
C SER A 73 -17.98 -0.65 11.64
N ARG A 74 -16.78 -1.27 11.62
CA ARG A 74 -15.50 -0.56 11.52
C ARG A 74 -15.23 0.00 10.13
N THR A 75 -15.97 -0.45 9.10
CA THR A 75 -15.76 -0.06 7.70
C THR A 75 -17.07 0.40 7.07
N GLN A 76 -17.01 1.31 6.09
CA GLN A 76 -18.24 1.78 5.44
C GLN A 76 -18.69 0.88 4.27
N GLN A 77 -17.77 0.51 3.38
CA GLN A 77 -18.01 -0.34 2.22
C GLN A 77 -16.79 -1.25 2.01
N PRO A 78 -16.64 -2.31 2.83
CA PRO A 78 -15.42 -3.10 2.84
C PRO A 78 -15.21 -3.82 1.50
N LYS A 79 -13.97 -3.80 1.05
CA LYS A 79 -13.41 -4.63 -0.02
C LYS A 79 -12.11 -5.21 0.50
N VAL A 80 -11.72 -6.37 -0.01
CA VAL A 80 -10.47 -7.03 0.35
C VAL A 80 -9.58 -7.09 -0.88
N GLU A 81 -8.32 -6.75 -0.68
CA GLU A 81 -7.25 -6.85 -1.68
C GLU A 81 -6.10 -7.62 -1.05
N ALA A 82 -5.37 -8.37 -1.87
CA ALA A 82 -4.26 -9.17 -1.42
C ALA A 82 -2.93 -8.54 -1.85
N GLU A 83 -2.04 -8.34 -0.89
CA GLU A 83 -0.86 -7.50 -1.07
C GLU A 83 0.37 -8.04 -0.36
N ILE A 84 1.53 -7.60 -0.84
CA ILE A 84 2.82 -7.84 -0.20
C ILE A 84 3.16 -6.60 0.63
N ALA A 85 3.31 -6.77 1.94
CA ALA A 85 3.81 -5.73 2.84
C ALA A 85 5.34 -5.83 2.97
N LEU A 86 6.02 -4.69 2.94
CA LEU A 86 7.47 -4.61 3.16
C LEU A 86 7.74 -3.88 4.48
N VAL A 87 8.58 -4.47 5.32
CA VAL A 87 9.10 -3.81 6.53
C VAL A 87 10.48 -3.25 6.21
N LEU A 88 10.66 -1.95 6.45
CA LEU A 88 11.92 -1.28 6.19
C LEU A 88 12.84 -1.43 7.40
N GLU A 89 14.06 -1.93 7.17
CA GLU A 89 15.11 -2.01 8.21
C GLU A 89 15.66 -0.63 8.57
N ARG A 90 15.66 0.30 7.61
CA ARG A 90 16.21 1.64 7.72
C ARG A 90 15.41 2.64 6.91
N ASP A 91 15.58 3.92 7.26
CA ASP A 91 14.98 5.03 6.53
C ASP A 91 15.43 5.07 5.06
N LEU A 92 14.55 5.64 4.24
CA LEU A 92 14.74 5.88 2.81
C LEU A 92 14.82 7.40 2.55
N PRO A 93 15.93 8.08 2.86
CA PRO A 93 15.98 9.55 2.92
C PRO A 93 16.18 10.24 1.55
N HIS A 94 16.31 9.48 0.47
CA HIS A 94 16.64 10.04 -0.85
C HIS A 94 15.39 10.45 -1.61
N GLU A 95 15.38 11.64 -2.19
CA GLU A 95 14.28 12.12 -3.06
C GLU A 95 14.07 11.21 -4.28
N ARG A 96 15.16 10.66 -4.82
CA ARG A 96 15.15 9.72 -5.94
C ARG A 96 15.90 8.45 -5.57
N HIS A 97 15.16 7.36 -5.40
CA HIS A 97 15.71 6.03 -5.23
C HIS A 97 16.07 5.39 -6.59
N THR A 98 16.85 4.32 -6.57
CA THR A 98 17.26 3.59 -7.77
C THR A 98 16.08 2.88 -8.45
N LEU A 99 16.14 2.68 -9.77
CA LEU A 99 15.12 1.93 -10.54
C LEU A 99 14.92 0.48 -10.05
N ALA A 100 15.92 -0.10 -9.37
CA ALA A 100 15.81 -1.40 -8.71
C ALA A 100 14.97 -1.39 -7.42
N GLY A 101 14.40 -0.25 -7.02
CA GLY A 101 13.62 -0.10 -5.80
C GLY A 101 14.46 -0.21 -4.51
N PRO A 102 13.82 -0.16 -3.32
CA PRO A 102 14.46 -0.62 -2.09
C PRO A 102 14.77 -2.12 -2.25
N MET A 103 16.03 -2.44 -2.54
CA MET A 103 16.50 -3.81 -2.60
C MET A 103 16.75 -4.31 -1.18
N VAL A 104 16.03 -5.35 -0.76
CA VAL A 104 16.46 -6.20 0.35
C VAL A 104 17.49 -7.17 -0.20
N ALA A 105 18.62 -7.34 0.49
CA ALA A 105 19.58 -8.35 0.12
C ALA A 105 18.92 -9.73 0.30
N ALA A 106 18.71 -10.46 -0.79
CA ALA A 106 18.30 -11.86 -0.75
C ALA A 106 19.56 -12.73 -0.71
N SER A 107 19.59 -13.69 0.20
CA SER A 107 20.59 -14.75 0.27
C SER A 107 20.10 -16.00 -0.47
N ALA A 108 21.04 -16.81 -0.97
CA ALA A 108 20.69 -18.09 -1.56
C ALA A 108 19.95 -18.96 -0.53
N GLY A 109 18.74 -19.41 -0.86
CA GLY A 109 17.87 -20.17 0.04
C GLY A 109 16.74 -19.36 0.68
N ASP A 110 16.70 -18.04 0.49
CA ASP A 110 15.57 -17.23 0.97
C ASP A 110 14.28 -17.59 0.22
N VAL A 111 13.17 -17.67 0.97
CA VAL A 111 11.83 -17.94 0.44
C VAL A 111 10.90 -16.82 0.91
N PHE A 112 10.28 -16.13 -0.05
CA PHE A 112 9.25 -15.13 0.22
C PHE A 112 7.89 -15.71 -0.18
N THR A 113 7.04 -15.95 0.82
CA THR A 113 5.70 -16.55 0.62
C THR A 113 4.63 -15.52 0.93
N ALA A 114 3.75 -15.25 -0.02
CA ALA A 114 2.50 -14.53 0.21
C ALA A 114 1.34 -15.51 0.08
N SER A 115 0.53 -15.65 1.15
CA SER A 115 -0.66 -16.50 1.16
C SER A 115 -1.91 -15.64 1.13
N ILE A 116 -2.90 -16.02 0.31
CA ILE A 116 -4.18 -15.33 0.19
C ILE A 116 -5.30 -16.35 0.35
N GLU A 117 -5.92 -16.39 1.52
CA GLU A 117 -7.09 -17.24 1.74
C GLU A 117 -8.26 -16.82 0.84
N GLY A 118 -8.82 -17.78 0.11
CA GLY A 118 -9.90 -17.56 -0.87
C GLY A 118 -9.46 -17.22 -2.29
N HIS A 119 -8.18 -16.94 -2.55
CA HIS A 119 -7.67 -16.56 -3.88
C HIS A 119 -6.38 -17.28 -4.32
N GLY A 120 -5.79 -18.14 -3.48
CA GLY A 120 -4.65 -19.01 -3.82
C GLY A 120 -3.32 -18.53 -3.24
N THR A 121 -2.22 -19.16 -3.65
CA THR A 121 -0.85 -18.86 -3.19
C THR A 121 0.01 -18.35 -4.33
N VAL A 122 0.80 -17.30 -4.08
CA VAL A 122 1.88 -16.88 -4.97
C VAL A 122 3.20 -17.03 -4.22
N SER A 123 4.10 -17.84 -4.76
CA SER A 123 5.42 -18.10 -4.19
C SER A 123 6.51 -17.73 -5.20
N ALA A 124 7.59 -17.11 -4.71
CA ALA A 124 8.83 -16.93 -5.46
C ALA A 124 9.98 -17.59 -4.70
N SER A 125 10.79 -18.39 -5.40
CA SER A 125 11.95 -19.07 -4.86
C SER A 125 13.21 -18.70 -5.65
N PHE A 126 14.32 -18.56 -4.95
CA PHE A 126 15.62 -18.25 -5.54
C PHE A 126 16.50 -19.50 -5.49
N SER A 127 16.89 -20.01 -6.65
CA SER A 127 17.59 -21.29 -6.79
C SER A 127 19.06 -21.19 -6.38
N THR A 128 19.62 -22.30 -5.92
CA THR A 128 21.06 -22.47 -5.66
C THR A 128 21.86 -22.79 -6.93
N GLN A 129 21.21 -22.96 -8.07
CA GLN A 129 21.85 -23.24 -9.34
C GLN A 129 22.21 -21.93 -10.05
N SER A 130 23.49 -21.74 -10.34
CA SER A 130 23.96 -20.69 -11.23
C SER A 130 23.47 -20.94 -12.65
N GLU A 131 23.14 -19.88 -13.41
CA GLU A 131 22.84 -20.04 -14.84
C GLU A 131 24.05 -20.65 -15.58
N PRO A 132 23.81 -21.56 -16.54
CA PRO A 132 24.90 -22.09 -17.36
C PRO A 132 25.49 -20.96 -18.20
N THR A 133 26.79 -20.74 -18.05
CA THR A 133 27.63 -19.83 -18.85
C THR A 133 27.54 -20.09 -20.35
#